data_AF-A0AA51IPX2-F1
#
_entry.id   AF-A0AA51IPX2-F1
#
_cell.length_a   1.000
_cell.length_b   1.000
_cell.length_c   1.000
_cell.angle_alpha   90.00
_cell.angle_beta   90.00
_cell.angle_gamma   90.00
#
_symmetry.space_group_name_H-M   'P 1'
#
loop_
_entity.id
_entity.type
_entity.pdbx_description
1 polymer ?
#
loop_
_entity_poly.entity_id
_entity_poly.type
_entity_poly.pdbx_seq_one_letter_code
_entity_poly.pdbx_strand_id
1 'polypeptide(L)'
;KPSLTMDKEKYKNAYFQVTRGDYSSLLKLASDNLAKAKEHAANDNERKMLEHYVNSFVEGDLNEHKEGSRFWIKDKGPIIET
;
A
#
# COMPACT_ATOMS: atom_id res chain seq x y z
N LYS A 1 14.74 8.12 2.27
CA LYS A 1 13.89 7.51 3.33
C LYS A 1 14.72 6.43 4.02
N PRO A 2 14.67 6.28 5.35
CA PRO A 2 15.26 5.12 6.00
C PRO A 2 14.65 3.82 5.45
N SER A 3 15.41 2.72 5.49
CA SER A 3 14.89 1.40 5.13
C SER A 3 13.72 1.04 6.05
N LEU A 4 12.63 0.52 5.47
CA LEU A 4 11.43 0.12 6.23
C LEU A 4 11.71 -1.10 7.14
N THR A 5 12.65 -1.95 6.74
CA THR A 5 13.25 -2.94 7.65
C THR A 5 14.52 -2.35 8.24
N MET A 6 14.60 -2.33 9.56
CA MET A 6 15.68 -1.67 10.29
C MET A 6 16.50 -2.69 11.07
N ASP A 7 17.79 -2.39 11.23
CA ASP A 7 18.65 -3.10 12.17
C ASP A 7 18.15 -2.94 13.60
N LYS A 8 18.57 -3.85 14.49
CA LYS A 8 18.20 -3.80 15.90
C LYS A 8 18.76 -2.53 16.55
N GLU A 9 17.89 -1.77 17.21
CA GLU A 9 18.23 -0.56 17.95
C GLU A 9 17.95 -0.75 19.44
N LYS A 10 18.82 -0.22 20.31
CA LYS A 10 18.59 -0.20 21.75
C LYS A 10 17.89 1.08 22.16
N TYR A 11 16.65 0.97 22.64
CA TYR A 11 15.85 2.09 23.15
C TYR A 11 15.38 1.80 24.58
N LYS A 12 15.68 2.70 25.52
CA LYS A 12 15.30 2.58 26.95
C LYS A 12 15.54 1.18 27.54
N ASN A 13 16.76 0.65 27.35
CA ASN A 13 17.19 -0.68 27.81
C ASN A 13 16.48 -1.89 27.19
N ALA A 14 15.67 -1.71 26.15
CA ALA A 14 15.12 -2.80 25.33
C ALA A 14 15.63 -2.72 23.89
N TYR A 15 15.74 -3.88 23.23
CA TYR A 15 16.08 -3.94 21.81
C TYR A 15 14.80 -3.97 20.97
N PHE A 16 14.72 -3.10 19.99
CA PHE A 16 13.63 -3.01 19.03
C PHE A 16 14.14 -3.35 17.63
N GLN A 17 13.31 -4.02 16.85
CA GLN A 17 13.57 -4.28 15.44
C GLN A 17 12.29 -4.09 14.66
N VAL A 18 12.34 -3.25 13.63
CA VAL A 18 11.22 -3.08 12.70
C VAL A 18 11.47 -4.01 11.52
N THR A 19 10.52 -4.90 11.26
CA THR A 19 10.55 -5.86 10.16
C THR A 19 9.24 -5.82 9.38
N ARG A 20 9.22 -6.43 8.19
CA ARG A 20 8.05 -6.52 7.32
C ARG A 20 7.95 -7.91 6.69
N GLY A 21 6.88 -8.14 5.94
CA GLY A 21 6.61 -9.42 5.26
C GLY A 21 5.52 -10.27 5.93
N ASP A 22 4.90 -9.74 6.99
CA ASP A 22 3.71 -10.33 7.57
C ASP A 22 2.61 -10.50 6.51
N TYR A 23 1.98 -11.67 6.48
CA TYR A 23 1.00 -12.07 5.46
C TYR A 23 1.44 -11.96 3.99
N SER A 24 2.75 -11.92 3.69
CA SER A 24 3.29 -11.71 2.34
C SER A 24 2.65 -12.56 1.25
N SER A 25 2.37 -13.85 1.50
CA SER A 25 1.70 -14.73 0.55
C SER A 25 0.28 -14.26 0.19
N LEU A 26 -0.49 -13.77 1.17
CA LEU A 26 -1.84 -13.27 0.97
C LEU A 26 -1.82 -11.88 0.32
N LEU A 27 -0.94 -11.00 0.79
CA LEU A 27 -0.81 -9.65 0.24
C LEU A 27 -0.29 -9.67 -1.19
N LYS A 28 0.51 -10.68 -1.57
CA LYS A 28 0.88 -10.90 -2.97
C LYS A 28 -0.36 -11.16 -3.84
N LEU A 29 -1.26 -12.05 -3.41
CA LEU A 29 -2.49 -12.33 -4.15
C LEU A 29 -3.39 -11.08 -4.27
N ALA A 30 -3.52 -10.31 -3.19
CA ALA A 30 -4.27 -9.06 -3.20
C ALA A 30 -3.65 -8.05 -4.19
N SER A 31 -2.33 -7.82 -4.09
CA SER A 31 -1.59 -6.87 -4.93
C SER A 31 -1.64 -7.26 -6.41
N ASP A 32 -1.48 -8.54 -6.74
CA ASP A 32 -1.55 -9.03 -8.12
C ASP A 32 -2.95 -8.79 -8.73
N ASN A 33 -4.02 -8.94 -7.95
CA ASN A 33 -5.38 -8.66 -8.43
C ASN A 33 -5.67 -7.16 -8.53
N LEU A 34 -5.19 -6.33 -7.61
CA LEU A 34 -5.29 -4.87 -7.71
C LEU A 34 -4.53 -4.33 -8.94
N ALA A 35 -3.36 -4.91 -9.24
CA ALA A 35 -2.61 -4.55 -10.44
C ALA A 35 -3.38 -4.85 -11.73
N LYS A 36 -4.11 -5.98 -11.79
CA LYS A 36 -5.00 -6.30 -12.91
C LYS A 36 -6.22 -5.37 -12.96
N ALA A 37 -6.84 -5.09 -11.80
CA ALA A 37 -7.98 -4.17 -11.72
C ALA A 37 -7.63 -2.77 -12.25
N LYS A 38 -6.37 -2.32 -12.05
CA LYS A 38 -5.85 -1.05 -12.55
C LYS A 38 -5.97 -0.91 -14.07
N GLU A 39 -5.86 -2.01 -14.83
CA GLU A 39 -5.99 -2.02 -16.29
C GLU A 39 -7.43 -1.72 -16.75
N HIS A 40 -8.41 -1.88 -15.86
CA HIS A 40 -9.83 -1.66 -16.11
C HIS A 40 -10.38 -0.42 -15.40
N ALA A 41 -9.51 0.40 -14.79
CA ALA A 41 -9.91 1.63 -14.10
C ALA A 41 -10.62 2.60 -15.07
N ALA A 42 -11.77 3.13 -14.64
CA ALA A 42 -12.60 4.02 -15.42
C ALA A 42 -11.97 5.42 -15.58
N ASN A 43 -11.09 5.80 -14.66
CA ASN A 43 -10.43 7.11 -14.68
C ASN A 43 -9.04 7.11 -14.01
N ASP A 44 -8.35 8.24 -14.10
CA ASP A 44 -7.00 8.41 -13.57
C ASP A 44 -6.93 8.38 -12.04
N ASN A 45 -7.99 8.78 -11.33
CA ASN A 45 -8.01 8.71 -9.87
C ASN A 45 -8.05 7.25 -9.41
N GLU A 46 -8.93 6.43 -9.97
CA GLU A 46 -8.97 4.98 -9.70
C GLU A 46 -7.62 4.31 -10.04
N ARG A 47 -7.03 4.66 -11.20
CA ARG A 47 -5.73 4.09 -11.61
C ARG A 47 -4.63 4.39 -10.59
N LYS A 48 -4.54 5.65 -10.14
CA LYS A 48 -3.53 6.09 -9.16
C LYS A 48 -3.81 5.55 -7.77
N MET A 49 -5.08 5.48 -7.36
CA MET A 49 -5.49 4.84 -6.12
C MET A 49 -4.99 3.40 -6.06
N LEU A 50 -5.30 2.59 -7.08
CA LEU A 50 -4.90 1.19 -7.15
C LEU A 50 -3.37 1.01 -7.20
N GLU A 51 -2.67 1.87 -7.95
CA GLU A 51 -1.21 1.88 -7.99
C GLU A 51 -0.58 2.09 -6.60
N HIS A 52 -1.07 3.08 -5.86
CA HIS A 52 -0.60 3.37 -4.51
C HIS A 52 -0.96 2.26 -3.51
N TYR A 53 -2.13 1.62 -3.64
CA TYR A 53 -2.47 0.48 -2.79
C TYR A 53 -1.58 -0.74 -3.05
N VAL A 54 -1.27 -1.03 -4.32
CA VAL A 54 -0.29 -2.07 -4.68
C VAL A 54 1.06 -1.76 -4.04
N ASN A 55 1.57 -0.53 -4.17
CA ASN A 55 2.84 -0.14 -3.57
C ASN A 55 2.83 -0.29 -2.05
N SER A 56 1.72 0.10 -1.39
CA SER A 56 1.58 -0.03 0.06
C SER A 56 1.64 -1.49 0.52
N PHE A 57 0.94 -2.39 -0.16
CA PHE A 57 0.88 -3.80 0.21
C PHE A 57 2.17 -4.55 -0.12
N VAL A 58 2.89 -4.15 -1.17
CA VAL A 58 4.19 -4.74 -1.53
C VAL A 58 5.30 -4.27 -0.58
N GLU A 59 5.36 -2.97 -0.27
CA GLU A 59 6.48 -2.40 0.50
C GLU A 59 6.20 -2.30 2.01
N GLY A 60 4.93 -2.29 2.42
CA GLY A 60 4.52 -1.97 3.78
C GLY A 60 4.58 -0.47 4.11
N ASP A 61 4.51 0.42 3.11
CA ASP A 61 4.53 1.89 3.34
C ASP A 61 3.10 2.43 3.54
N LEU A 62 2.82 2.90 4.76
CA LEU A 62 1.53 3.53 5.09
C LEU A 62 1.31 4.86 4.36
N ASN A 63 2.37 5.55 3.95
CA ASN A 63 2.24 6.79 3.18
C ASN A 63 1.67 6.50 1.79
N GLU A 64 2.10 5.41 1.14
CA GLU A 64 1.50 4.96 -0.13
C GLU A 64 0.00 4.71 0.06
N HIS A 65 -0.41 4.02 1.12
CA HIS A 65 -1.84 3.83 1.40
C HIS A 65 -2.59 5.15 1.53
N LYS A 66 -2.03 6.12 2.28
CA LYS A 66 -2.63 7.44 2.45
C LYS A 66 -2.75 8.19 1.13
N GLU A 67 -1.73 8.14 0.28
CA GLU A 67 -1.79 8.77 -1.04
C GLU A 67 -2.84 8.10 -1.93
N GLY A 68 -2.94 6.77 -1.93
CA GLY A 68 -4.04 6.05 -2.59
C GLY A 68 -5.41 6.52 -2.09
N SER A 69 -5.59 6.65 -0.77
CA SER A 69 -6.82 7.18 -0.17
C SER A 69 -7.12 8.64 -0.57
N ARG A 70 -6.12 9.47 -0.89
CA ARG A 70 -6.37 10.82 -1.42
C ARG A 70 -6.92 10.79 -2.83
N PHE A 71 -6.45 9.87 -3.67
CA PHE A 71 -7.01 9.68 -5.01
C PHE A 71 -8.43 9.11 -4.94
N TRP A 72 -8.66 8.14 -4.05
CA TRP A 72 -10.00 7.61 -3.78
C TRP A 72 -11.00 8.72 -3.40
N ILE A 73 -10.66 9.57 -2.43
CA ILE A 73 -11.57 10.67 -2.01
C ILE A 73 -11.83 11.68 -3.15
N LYS A 74 -10.91 11.82 -4.11
CA LYS A 74 -11.08 12.70 -5.27
C LYS A 74 -11.94 12.08 -6.37
N ASP A 75 -12.12 10.77 -6.37
CA ASP A 75 -13.00 10.07 -7.29
C ASP A 75 -14.46 10.22 -6.82
N LYS A 76 -15.29 10.92 -7.61
CA LYS A 76 -16.63 11.33 -7.18
C LYS A 76 -17.70 10.67 -8.04
N GLY A 77 -18.58 9.91 -7.39
CA GLY A 77 -19.67 9.20 -8.04
C GLY A 77 -19.19 8.10 -9.01
N PRO A 78 -18.21 7.25 -8.63
CA PRO A 78 -17.83 6.14 -9.49
C PRO A 78 -19.01 5.19 -9.68
N ILE A 79 -19.07 4.54 -10.84
CA ILE A 79 -20.12 3.54 -11.13
C ILE A 79 -19.91 2.30 -10.26
N ILE A 80 -18.64 1.93 -10.02
CA ILE A 80 -18.22 0.82 -9.16
C ILE A 80 -17.36 1.40 -8.03
N GLU A 81 -17.83 1.31 -6.79
CA GLU A 81 -17.14 1.80 -5.58
C GLU A 81 -16.55 0.63 -4.77
N THR A 82 -15.48 0.87 -3.98
CA THR A 82 -14.75 -0.17 -3.22
C THR A 82 -14.19 0.32 -1.89
#